data_AF-A0A5X8YV29-F1
#
_entry.id   AF-A0A5X8YV29-F1
#
_cell.length_a   1.000
_cell.length_b   1.000
_cell.length_c   1.000
_cell.angle_alpha   90.00
_cell.angle_beta   90.00
_cell.angle_gamma   90.00
#
_symmetry.space_group_name_H-M   'P 1'
#
loop_
_entity.id
_entity.type
_entity.pdbx_description
1 polymer ?
#
loop_
_entity_poly.entity_id
_entity_poly.type
_entity_poly.pdbx_seq_one_letter_code
_entity_poly.pdbx_strand_id
1 'polypeptide(L)'
;MSEQRFHGARIRENTDLVTAINDIDSSVIGIVAVADDADAGTFPLNKPVLFNRVNDVLGKTGKTGTLYKSLKAIADQVSTKVIVVRVPAAKEGDGEKTQSQLVIGGTEADGSYTGMYALLVAEQDEHIGYRPRILAAPDLDT
;
A
#
# COMPACT_ATOMS: atom_id res chain seq x y z
N MET A 1 23.14 29.73 38.95
CA MET A 1 22.25 29.18 37.90
C MET A 1 21.07 30.13 37.65
N SER A 2 21.35 31.37 37.25
CA SER A 2 20.33 32.42 37.04
C SER A 2 20.55 33.26 35.76
N GLU A 3 21.58 32.95 34.96
CA GLU A 3 22.02 33.80 33.83
C GLU A 3 21.62 33.27 32.44
N GLN A 4 20.43 32.70 32.28
CA GLN A 4 19.89 32.38 30.95
C GLN A 4 18.41 32.73 30.80
N ARG A 5 18.00 33.91 31.30
CA ARG A 5 16.69 34.48 30.99
C ARG A 5 16.89 35.77 30.20
N PHE A 6 16.42 35.76 28.96
CA PHE A 6 16.45 36.92 28.06
C PHE A 6 15.01 37.33 27.77
N HIS A 7 14.70 38.61 27.97
CA HIS A 7 13.40 39.19 27.62
C HIS A 7 13.60 40.13 26.43
N GLY A 8 12.85 39.90 25.35
CA GLY A 8 13.02 40.58 24.07
C GLY A 8 13.13 39.59 22.90
N ALA A 9 13.16 40.11 21.68
CA ALA A 9 13.29 39.29 20.47
C ALA A 9 14.74 38.81 20.30
N ARG A 10 14.92 37.54 19.91
CA ARG A 10 16.22 36.97 19.54
C ARG A 10 16.19 36.55 18.09
N ILE A 11 17.24 36.91 17.36
CA ILE A 11 17.44 36.48 15.98
C ILE A 11 18.43 35.31 16.02
N ARG A 12 18.10 34.22 15.31
CA ARG A 12 19.03 33.15 14.98
C ARG A 12 18.98 33.02 13.47
N GLU A 13 20.09 33.36 12.83
CA GLU A 13 20.27 33.16 11.41
C GLU A 13 20.78 31.75 11.21
N ASN A 14 20.01 30.95 10.47
CA ASN A 14 20.45 29.62 10.05
C ASN A 14 20.79 29.69 8.55
N THR A 15 22.02 29.32 8.19
CA THR A 15 22.49 29.24 6.80
C THR A 15 22.35 27.82 6.22
N ASP A 16 21.77 26.87 6.98
CA ASP A 16 21.46 25.54 6.49
C ASP A 16 20.57 25.59 5.25
N LEU A 17 20.75 24.63 4.35
CA LEU A 17 20.02 24.53 3.08
C LEU A 17 18.49 24.64 3.30
N VAL A 18 17.83 25.26 2.31
CA VAL A 18 16.37 25.40 2.21
C VAL A 18 15.69 24.11 2.65
N THR A 19 14.74 24.20 3.59
CA THR A 19 13.88 23.07 3.97
C THR A 19 13.43 22.34 2.71
N ALA A 20 13.78 21.06 2.57
CA ALA A 20 13.37 20.27 1.42
C ALA A 20 11.83 20.21 1.38
N ILE A 21 11.24 20.90 0.41
CA ILE A 21 9.82 20.78 0.10
C ILE A 21 9.71 19.57 -0.81
N ASN A 22 9.30 18.44 -0.23
CA ASN A 22 9.06 17.23 -1.01
C ASN A 22 7.69 17.33 -1.66
N ASP A 23 7.64 17.16 -2.99
CA ASP A 23 6.37 16.98 -3.69
C ASP A 23 5.72 15.67 -3.23
N ILE A 24 4.46 15.77 -2.81
CA ILE A 24 3.68 14.60 -2.40
C ILE A 24 3.15 13.93 -3.66
N ASP A 25 3.56 12.68 -3.89
CA ASP A 25 3.01 11.87 -4.99
C ASP A 25 1.54 11.52 -4.70
N SER A 26 0.62 12.23 -5.35
CA SER A 26 -0.83 12.04 -5.19
C SER A 26 -1.36 10.89 -6.04
N SER A 27 -0.54 10.33 -6.93
CA SER A 27 -0.95 9.36 -7.95
C SER A 27 -0.81 7.90 -7.51
N VAL A 28 -0.33 7.64 -6.29
CA VAL A 28 -0.06 6.29 -5.79
C VAL A 28 -1.36 5.58 -5.44
N ILE A 29 -1.61 4.45 -6.12
CA ILE A 29 -2.80 3.61 -5.93
C ILE A 29 -2.45 2.42 -5.03
N GLY A 30 -3.16 2.24 -3.93
CA GLY A 30 -3.16 1.01 -3.13
C GLY A 30 -4.33 0.13 -3.54
N ILE A 31 -4.05 -1.08 -4.04
CA ILE A 31 -5.07 -2.04 -4.44
C ILE A 31 -5.03 -3.29 -3.56
N VAL A 32 -6.19 -3.73 -3.11
CA VAL A 32 -6.39 -5.02 -2.46
C VAL A 32 -7.17 -5.92 -3.42
N ALA A 33 -6.62 -7.08 -3.75
CA ALA A 33 -7.22 -7.98 -4.73
C ALA A 33 -6.97 -9.45 -4.42
N VAL A 34 -7.82 -10.30 -5.01
CA VAL A 34 -7.72 -11.77 -4.91
C VAL A 34 -7.13 -12.30 -6.20
N ALA A 35 -6.18 -13.22 -6.08
CA ALA A 35 -5.69 -14.03 -7.19
C ALA A 35 -4.92 -15.25 -6.68
N ASP A 36 -5.58 -16.41 -6.64
CA ASP A 36 -4.97 -17.64 -6.14
C ASP A 36 -3.89 -18.18 -7.09
N ASP A 37 -4.00 -17.89 -8.40
CA ASP A 37 -3.06 -18.34 -9.43
C ASP A 37 -1.92 -17.34 -9.73
N ALA A 38 -1.86 -16.23 -9.00
CA ALA A 38 -0.76 -15.28 -9.12
C ALA A 38 0.56 -15.87 -8.57
N ASP A 39 1.67 -15.47 -9.20
CA ASP A 39 3.02 -15.88 -8.78
C ASP A 39 3.30 -15.44 -7.34
N ALA A 40 3.49 -16.40 -6.43
CA ALA A 40 3.65 -16.11 -5.01
C ALA A 40 4.94 -15.34 -4.67
N GLY A 41 5.96 -15.40 -5.54
CA GLY A 41 7.18 -14.63 -5.37
C GLY A 41 6.99 -13.14 -5.67
N THR A 42 6.26 -12.84 -6.74
CA THR A 42 5.96 -11.46 -7.15
C THR A 42 4.81 -10.86 -6.34
N PHE A 43 3.80 -11.67 -6.01
CA PHE A 43 2.61 -11.28 -5.24
C PHE A 43 2.47 -12.14 -3.98
N PRO A 44 3.28 -11.91 -2.94
CA PRO A 44 3.14 -12.58 -1.65
C PRO A 44 1.77 -12.28 -1.01
N LEU A 45 1.23 -13.24 -0.27
CA LEU A 45 -0.04 -13.06 0.46
C LEU A 45 0.13 -12.05 1.60
N ASN A 46 -0.85 -11.15 1.75
CA ASN A 46 -0.95 -10.13 2.79
C ASN A 46 0.29 -9.22 2.93
N LYS A 47 1.14 -9.16 1.91
CA LYS A 47 2.31 -8.28 1.88
C LYS A 47 2.15 -7.25 0.78
N PRO A 48 2.32 -5.95 1.09
CA PRO A 48 2.28 -4.91 0.09
C PRO A 48 3.52 -5.01 -0.79
N VAL A 49 3.35 -4.87 -2.10
CA VAL A 49 4.46 -4.80 -3.06
C VAL A 49 4.25 -3.62 -3.98
N LEU A 50 5.30 -2.80 -4.15
CA LEU A 50 5.30 -1.66 -5.04
C LEU A 50 5.65 -2.07 -6.47
N PHE A 51 4.85 -1.59 -7.42
CA PHE A 51 5.15 -1.67 -8.85
C PHE A 51 5.16 -0.28 -9.46
N ASN A 52 6.29 0.09 -10.08
CA ASN A 52 6.45 1.36 -10.80
C ASN A 52 5.79 1.33 -12.19
N ARG A 53 5.62 0.13 -12.75
CA ARG A 53 4.95 -0.09 -14.02
C ARG A 53 4.16 -1.39 -13.95
N VAL A 54 2.85 -1.26 -14.12
CA VAL A 54 1.93 -2.40 -14.02
C VAL A 54 2.11 -3.39 -15.19
N ASN A 55 2.42 -2.89 -16.39
CA ASN A 55 2.59 -3.71 -17.60
C ASN A 55 3.66 -4.80 -17.45
N ASP A 56 4.71 -4.56 -16.66
CA ASP A 56 5.83 -5.50 -16.49
C ASP A 56 5.42 -6.74 -15.68
N VAL A 57 4.33 -6.64 -14.91
CA VAL A 57 3.89 -7.69 -13.98
C VAL A 57 2.56 -8.34 -14.36
N LEU A 58 1.87 -7.83 -15.39
CA LEU A 58 0.59 -8.40 -15.88
C LEU A 58 0.71 -9.88 -16.29
N GLY A 59 1.88 -10.36 -16.70
CA GLY A 59 2.08 -11.78 -17.01
C GLY A 59 2.10 -12.70 -15.78
N LYS A 60 2.25 -12.14 -14.57
CA LYS A 60 2.44 -12.87 -13.32
C LYS A 60 1.26 -12.75 -12.34
N THR A 61 0.27 -11.93 -12.67
CA THR A 61 -0.92 -11.66 -11.84
C THR A 61 -1.94 -12.80 -11.85
N GLY A 62 -1.72 -13.82 -12.68
CA GLY A 62 -2.69 -14.88 -12.90
C GLY A 62 -3.89 -14.40 -13.71
N LYS A 63 -4.93 -15.22 -13.80
CA LYS A 63 -6.21 -14.92 -14.47
C LYS A 63 -7.40 -15.14 -13.56
N THR A 64 -7.23 -15.78 -12.40
CA THR A 64 -8.31 -15.99 -11.44
C THR A 64 -8.44 -14.79 -10.50
N GLY A 65 -9.67 -14.54 -10.04
CA GLY A 65 -9.97 -13.41 -9.16
C GLY A 65 -9.99 -12.04 -9.86
N THR A 66 -9.64 -11.01 -9.10
CA THR A 66 -9.85 -9.60 -9.44
C THR A 66 -8.57 -8.85 -9.80
N LEU A 67 -7.40 -9.43 -9.48
CA LEU A 67 -6.10 -8.76 -9.64
C LEU A 67 -5.75 -8.41 -11.09
N TYR A 68 -5.83 -9.39 -12.01
CA TYR A 68 -5.49 -9.18 -13.41
C TYR A 68 -6.35 -8.11 -14.06
N LYS A 69 -7.68 -8.19 -13.89
CA LYS A 69 -8.64 -7.25 -14.48
C LYS A 69 -8.38 -5.83 -14.00
N SER A 70 -8.16 -5.68 -12.70
CA SER A 70 -7.93 -4.37 -12.07
C SER A 70 -6.63 -3.73 -12.53
N LEU A 71 -5.53 -4.49 -12.51
CA LEU A 71 -4.23 -4.01 -12.96
C LEU A 71 -4.22 -3.72 -14.46
N LYS A 72 -4.93 -4.52 -15.25
CA LYS A 72 -5.09 -4.26 -16.69
C LYS A 72 -5.86 -2.96 -16.93
N ALA A 73 -6.97 -2.74 -16.24
CA ALA A 73 -7.76 -1.52 -16.34
C ALA A 73 -6.94 -0.28 -15.95
N ILE A 74 -6.13 -0.36 -14.90
CA ILE A 74 -5.21 0.72 -14.52
C ILE A 74 -4.18 0.95 -15.63
N ALA A 75 -3.52 -0.10 -16.11
CA ALA A 75 -2.48 -0.01 -17.13
C ALA A 75 -2.98 0.55 -18.47
N ASP A 76 -4.25 0.32 -18.81
CA ASP A 76 -4.89 0.87 -20.01
C ASP A 76 -5.21 2.36 -19.88
N GLN A 77 -5.39 2.86 -18.65
CA GLN A 77 -5.71 4.27 -18.39
C GLN A 77 -4.45 5.11 -18.11
N VAL A 78 -3.55 4.62 -17.24
CA VAL A 78 -2.39 5.38 -16.75
C VAL A 78 -1.27 4.47 -16.25
N SER A 79 -0.02 4.90 -16.45
CA SER A 79 1.16 4.27 -15.84
C SER A 79 1.56 5.00 -14.57
N THR A 80 0.93 4.66 -13.44
CA THR A 80 1.29 5.18 -12.11
C THR A 80 1.91 4.10 -11.22
N LYS A 81 2.45 4.50 -10.06
CA LYS A 81 2.89 3.59 -9.00
C LYS A 81 1.69 2.91 -8.36
N VAL A 82 1.74 1.58 -8.27
CA VAL A 82 0.69 0.78 -7.67
C VAL A 82 1.26 -0.10 -6.58
N ILE A 83 0.68 -0.02 -5.39
CA ILE A 83 0.98 -0.90 -4.25
C ILE A 83 -0.11 -1.96 -4.23
N VAL A 84 0.29 -3.22 -4.42
CA VAL A 84 -0.64 -4.35 -4.48
C VAL A 84 -0.55 -5.14 -3.19
N VAL A 85 -1.70 -5.42 -2.58
CA VAL A 85 -1.84 -6.41 -1.51
C VAL A 85 -2.71 -7.54 -2.01
N ARG A 86 -2.12 -8.74 -2.09
CA ARG A 86 -2.86 -9.95 -2.46
C ARG A 86 -3.47 -10.58 -1.22
N VAL A 87 -4.78 -10.73 -1.20
CA VAL A 87 -5.51 -11.47 -0.15
C VAL A 87 -5.91 -12.85 -0.65
N PRO A 88 -6.00 -13.86 0.24
CA PRO A 88 -6.50 -15.16 -0.14
C PRO A 88 -7.99 -15.08 -0.53
N ALA A 89 -8.44 -15.97 -1.41
CA ALA A 89 -9.86 -16.18 -1.63
C ALA A 89 -10.52 -16.83 -0.40
N ALA A 90 -11.75 -16.41 -0.09
CA ALA A 90 -12.55 -17.03 0.95
C ALA A 90 -12.81 -18.51 0.62
N LYS A 91 -12.66 -19.37 1.62
CA LYS A 91 -13.01 -20.79 1.53
C LYS A 91 -14.44 -20.97 2.01
N GLU A 92 -15.18 -21.86 1.35
CA GLU A 92 -16.50 -22.27 1.84
C GLU A 92 -16.33 -23.22 3.03
N GLY A 93 -16.80 -22.80 4.20
CA GLY A 93 -16.73 -23.58 5.44
C GLY A 93 -17.35 -22.84 6.62
N ASP A 94 -17.97 -23.59 7.53
CA ASP A 94 -18.59 -23.02 8.72
C ASP A 94 -17.49 -22.52 9.68
N GLY A 95 -17.47 -21.22 9.95
CA GLY A 95 -16.43 -20.55 10.77
C GLY A 95 -15.21 -20.02 10.00
N GLU A 96 -15.16 -20.17 8.67
CA GLU A 96 -14.12 -19.55 7.84
C GLU A 96 -14.38 -18.04 7.66
N LYS A 97 -13.31 -17.26 7.51
CA LYS A 97 -13.41 -15.81 7.29
C LYS A 97 -14.10 -15.53 5.95
N THR A 98 -15.08 -14.63 5.94
CA THR A 98 -15.71 -14.18 4.69
C THR A 98 -14.72 -13.38 3.84
N GLN A 99 -15.04 -13.23 2.56
CA GLN A 99 -14.19 -12.48 1.64
C GLN A 99 -13.97 -11.04 2.11
N SER A 100 -15.02 -10.35 2.57
CA SER A 100 -14.92 -9.00 3.12
C SER A 100 -14.05 -8.95 4.38
N GLN A 101 -14.09 -9.98 5.24
CA GLN A 101 -13.21 -10.07 6.42
C GLN A 101 -11.73 -10.23 6.03
N LEU A 102 -11.43 -11.00 4.98
CA LEU A 102 -10.07 -11.17 4.48
C LEU A 102 -9.55 -9.90 3.81
N VAL A 103 -10.41 -9.15 3.12
CA VAL A 103 -10.08 -7.88 2.47
C VAL A 103 -9.84 -6.78 3.50
N ILE A 104 -10.74 -6.61 4.47
CA ILE A 104 -10.53 -5.68 5.59
C ILE A 104 -9.25 -6.07 6.32
N GLY A 105 -9.09 -7.36 6.62
CA GLY A 105 -7.96 -7.91 7.34
C GLY A 105 -7.92 -7.42 8.79
N GLY A 106 -6.71 -7.30 9.32
CA GLY A 106 -6.47 -6.86 10.69
C GLY A 106 -5.04 -7.14 11.12
N THR A 107 -4.80 -7.04 12.41
CA THR A 107 -3.53 -7.42 13.05
C THR A 107 -3.64 -8.87 13.50
N GLU A 108 -2.76 -9.72 12.98
CA GLU A 108 -2.65 -11.12 13.42
C GLU A 108 -1.83 -11.22 14.72
N ALA A 109 -1.87 -12.39 15.36
CA ALA A 109 -1.22 -12.62 16.66
C ALA A 109 0.31 -12.47 16.63
N ASP A 110 0.93 -12.60 15.46
CA ASP A 110 2.35 -12.38 15.21
C ASP A 110 2.70 -10.90 14.98
N GLY A 111 1.71 -10.00 15.02
CA GLY A 111 1.86 -8.57 14.77
C GLY A 111 1.89 -8.20 13.30
N SER A 112 1.68 -9.15 12.38
CA SER A 112 1.59 -8.87 10.96
C SER A 112 0.24 -8.24 10.60
N TYR A 113 0.26 -7.33 9.64
CA TYR A 113 -0.96 -6.74 9.08
C TYR A 113 -1.42 -7.52 7.86
N THR A 114 -2.73 -7.68 7.74
CA THR A 114 -3.37 -8.39 6.62
C THR A 114 -4.38 -7.51 5.90
N GLY A 115 -4.72 -7.86 4.66
CA GLY A 115 -5.71 -7.12 3.88
C GLY A 115 -5.39 -5.62 3.76
N MET A 116 -6.39 -4.77 3.97
CA MET A 116 -6.25 -3.31 3.90
C MET A 116 -5.29 -2.75 4.97
N TYR A 117 -5.15 -3.39 6.13
CA TYR A 117 -4.20 -2.94 7.16
C TYR A 117 -2.75 -3.03 6.67
N ALA A 118 -2.44 -3.93 5.74
CA ALA A 118 -1.10 -4.05 5.17
C ALA A 118 -0.64 -2.76 4.46
N LEU A 119 -1.58 -1.93 3.97
CA LEU A 119 -1.26 -0.64 3.35
C LEU A 119 -0.80 0.42 4.35
N LEU A 120 -1.04 0.25 5.66
CA LEU A 120 -0.62 1.21 6.68
C LEU A 120 0.90 1.27 6.85
N VAL A 121 1.58 0.16 6.58
CA VAL A 121 3.05 0.06 6.68
C VAL A 121 3.74 0.47 5.39
N ALA A 122 2.99 0.66 4.29
CA ALA A 122 3.57 0.91 2.97
C ALA A 122 4.46 2.18 2.91
N GLU A 123 4.15 3.22 3.70
CA GLU A 123 5.00 4.42 3.76
C GLU A 123 6.29 4.19 4.58
N GLN A 124 6.25 3.30 5.57
CA GLN A 124 7.38 3.00 6.45
C GLN A 124 8.29 1.90 5.92
N ASP A 125 7.78 1.04 5.03
CA ASP A 125 8.56 -0.01 4.40
C ASP A 125 9.55 0.60 3.41
N GLU A 126 10.85 0.40 3.63
CA GLU A 126 11.94 0.92 2.81
C GLU A 126 11.85 0.43 1.33
N HIS A 127 11.25 -0.74 1.10
CA HIS A 127 11.07 -1.26 -0.26
C HIS A 127 9.93 -0.56 -1.02
N ILE A 128 9.05 0.15 -0.31
CA ILE A 128 7.90 0.85 -0.88
C ILE A 128 8.09 2.35 -0.76
N GLY A 129 8.21 2.90 0.45
CA GLY A 129 8.50 4.30 0.72
C GLY A 129 7.42 5.29 0.25
N TYR A 130 6.24 4.80 -0.12
CA TYR A 130 5.15 5.61 -0.66
C TYR A 130 3.85 5.37 0.11
N ARG A 131 3.16 6.46 0.44
CA ARG A 131 1.81 6.40 1.00
C ARG A 131 0.79 6.28 -0.14
N PRO A 132 -0.04 5.22 -0.19
CA PRO A 132 -1.15 5.17 -1.13
C PRO A 132 -2.15 6.28 -0.82
N ARG A 133 -2.55 7.05 -1.84
CA ARG A 133 -3.53 8.15 -1.72
C ARG A 133 -4.88 7.79 -2.32
N ILE A 134 -4.89 6.81 -3.22
CA ILE A 134 -6.10 6.23 -3.81
C ILE A 134 -6.18 4.79 -3.33
N LEU A 135 -7.31 4.39 -2.73
CA LEU A 135 -7.53 3.03 -2.26
C LEU A 135 -8.58 2.36 -3.15
N ALA A 136 -8.33 1.14 -3.58
CA ALA A 136 -9.23 0.35 -4.40
C ALA A 136 -9.32 -1.09 -3.89
N ALA A 137 -10.54 -1.62 -3.82
CA ALA A 137 -10.83 -3.04 -3.58
C ALA A 137 -11.82 -3.54 -4.64
N PRO A 138 -11.38 -3.71 -5.91
CA PRO A 138 -12.29 -3.93 -7.03
C PRO A 138 -13.05 -5.26 -6.91
N ASP A 139 -14.36 -5.21 -7.14
CA ASP A 139 -15.31 -6.33 -6.98
C ASP A 139 -15.33 -6.93 -5.55
N LEU A 140 -14.82 -6.19 -4.56
CA LEU A 140 -14.63 -6.63 -3.16
C LEU A 140 -15.14 -5.58 -2.14
N ASP A 141 -15.84 -4.56 -2.62
CA ASP A 141 -16.28 -3.36 -1.90
C ASP A 141 -17.79 -3.34 -1.54
N THR A 142 -18.49 -4.45 -1.75
CA THR A 142 -19.86 -4.71 -1.24
C THR A 142 -19.86 -5.18 0.21
#